data_AF-A0A6N7QN56-F1
#
_entry.id   AF-A0A6N7QN56-F1
#
_cell.length_a   1.000
_cell.length_b   1.000
_cell.length_c   1.000
_cell.angle_alpha   90.00
_cell.angle_beta   90.00
_cell.angle_gamma   90.00
#
_symmetry.space_group_name_H-M   'P 1'
#
loop_
_entity.id
_entity.type
_entity.pdbx_description
1 polymer ?
#
loop_
_entity_poly.entity_id
_entity_poly.type
_entity_poly.pdbx_seq_one_letter_code
_entity_poly.pdbx_strand_id
1 'polypeptide(L)'
;MKFVLFILLTGLLGATQAAQPIDLPEFEAQYLVRKGGINVGAATLRYTPVEPNGYRYSLYTRARGITRLFINTEIREISQGRIEDGGFKPEYYRYDRKGDSRAGVSELFFDRYSMTVTNDVADWPWKMDITNNTIDRVTGPLQVMHDLHHRQAGDTQFSYKIADGGRLKTWEVTIEGTETVQTPMGQYETIRVRRQDTTTGRETHLWAAPALRYLAVQAEQWDADTRRFRLVLSDLTGLTAEEE
;
A
#
# COMPACT_ATOMS: atom_id res chain seq x y z
N MET A 1 -64.83 4.03 28.14
CA MET A 1 -64.03 4.05 26.89
C MET A 1 -62.58 3.77 27.25
N LYS A 2 -61.97 2.76 26.62
CA LYS A 2 -60.61 2.26 26.89
C LYS A 2 -59.58 3.23 26.32
N PHE A 3 -58.64 3.71 27.14
CA PHE A 3 -57.43 4.38 26.67
C PHE A 3 -56.42 3.33 26.21
N VAL A 4 -56.07 3.35 24.92
CA VAL A 4 -55.03 2.50 24.33
C VAL A 4 -53.70 3.23 24.46
N LEU A 5 -52.76 2.60 25.16
CA LEU A 5 -51.37 3.06 25.33
C LEU A 5 -50.57 2.71 24.06
N PHE A 6 -50.13 3.72 23.31
CA PHE A 6 -49.19 3.54 22.20
C PHE A 6 -47.76 3.46 22.76
N ILE A 7 -47.16 2.27 22.73
CA ILE A 7 -45.72 2.09 22.94
C ILE A 7 -45.02 2.47 21.63
N LEU A 8 -44.32 3.61 21.64
CA LEU A 8 -43.41 4.02 20.56
C LEU A 8 -42.17 3.13 20.60
N LEU A 9 -42.11 2.18 19.67
CA LEU A 9 -40.94 1.36 19.40
C LEU A 9 -39.91 2.22 18.65
N THR A 10 -39.04 2.94 19.37
CA THR A 10 -37.88 3.61 18.77
C THR A 10 -36.89 2.54 18.31
N GLY A 11 -36.86 2.27 17.00
CA GLY A 11 -35.84 1.44 16.38
C GLY A 11 -34.46 2.09 16.54
N LEU A 12 -33.51 1.37 17.14
CA LEU A 12 -32.10 1.68 17.03
C LEU A 12 -31.70 1.51 15.55
N LEU A 13 -31.68 2.59 14.79
CA LEU A 13 -30.84 2.64 13.60
C LEU A 13 -29.39 2.57 14.10
N GLY A 14 -28.73 1.43 13.89
CA GLY A 14 -27.29 1.35 14.05
C GLY A 14 -26.66 2.36 13.12
N ALA A 15 -26.08 3.43 13.68
CA ALA A 15 -25.23 4.32 12.92
C ALA A 15 -24.07 3.48 12.40
N THR A 16 -23.96 3.33 11.07
CA THR A 16 -22.73 2.88 10.45
C THR A 16 -21.69 3.95 10.78
N GLN A 17 -20.89 3.71 11.82
CA GLN A 17 -19.75 4.54 12.16
C GLN A 17 -18.80 4.47 10.96
N ALA A 18 -18.73 5.56 10.19
CA ALA A 18 -17.77 5.66 9.10
C ALA A 18 -16.36 5.59 9.69
N ALA A 19 -15.52 4.72 9.13
CA ALA A 19 -14.11 4.62 9.50
C ALA A 19 -13.47 6.00 9.30
N GLN A 20 -12.80 6.50 10.34
CA GLN A 20 -12.10 7.78 10.23
C GLN A 20 -10.84 7.61 9.36
N PRO A 21 -10.33 8.67 8.72
CA PRO A 21 -9.02 8.62 8.08
C PRO A 21 -7.96 8.10 9.05
N ILE A 22 -7.06 7.24 8.59
CA ILE A 22 -5.95 6.76 9.42
C ILE A 22 -5.07 7.95 9.83
N ASP A 23 -4.89 8.15 11.14
CA ASP A 23 -3.95 9.13 11.67
C ASP A 23 -2.52 8.56 11.54
N LEU A 24 -1.91 8.84 10.39
CA LEU A 24 -0.57 8.41 10.05
C LEU A 24 0.36 9.64 10.08
N PRO A 25 1.34 9.71 11.01
CA PRO A 25 2.30 10.80 11.02
C PRO A 25 3.22 10.73 9.80
N GLU A 26 3.92 11.83 9.52
CA GLU A 26 5.04 11.80 8.58
C GLU A 26 6.08 10.76 9.00
N PHE A 27 6.57 9.97 8.06
CA PHE A 27 7.62 8.99 8.33
C PHE A 27 8.53 8.69 7.14
N GLU A 28 9.73 8.21 7.47
CA GLU A 28 10.66 7.63 6.51
C GLU A 28 11.11 6.24 6.99
N ALA A 29 10.94 5.23 6.13
CA ALA A 29 11.38 3.87 6.38
C ALA A 29 12.46 3.45 5.36
N GLN A 30 13.56 2.88 5.84
CA GLN A 30 14.65 2.37 5.01
C GLN A 30 14.65 0.85 5.04
N TYR A 31 14.71 0.23 3.87
CA TYR A 31 14.71 -1.22 3.70
C TYR A 31 16.00 -1.70 3.03
N LEU A 32 16.53 -2.84 3.51
CA LEU A 32 17.49 -3.63 2.77
C LEU A 32 16.78 -4.45 1.71
N VAL A 33 17.23 -4.38 0.46
CA VAL A 33 16.68 -5.18 -0.65
C VAL A 33 17.56 -6.40 -0.86
N ARG A 34 17.04 -7.59 -0.62
CA ARG A 34 17.75 -8.86 -0.72
C ARG A 34 17.24 -9.73 -1.86
N LYS A 35 18.15 -10.43 -2.53
CA LYS A 35 17.85 -11.47 -3.53
C LYS A 35 18.72 -12.69 -3.25
N GLY A 36 18.09 -13.86 -3.08
CA GLY A 36 18.83 -15.09 -2.72
C GLY A 36 19.65 -14.97 -1.43
N GLY A 37 19.18 -14.20 -0.44
CA GLY A 37 19.89 -13.94 0.82
C GLY A 37 20.95 -12.83 0.75
N ILE A 38 21.36 -12.41 -0.44
CA ILE A 38 22.38 -11.36 -0.65
C ILE A 38 21.71 -9.98 -0.66
N ASN A 39 22.30 -9.00 0.04
CA ASN A 39 21.88 -7.61 -0.05
C ASN A 39 22.28 -7.02 -1.41
N VAL A 40 21.29 -6.68 -2.22
CA VAL A 40 21.50 -6.16 -3.59
C VAL A 40 21.23 -4.67 -3.71
N GLY A 41 20.58 -4.06 -2.72
CA GLY A 41 20.25 -2.64 -2.75
C GLY A 41 19.53 -2.15 -1.51
N ALA A 42 18.89 -0.99 -1.63
CA ALA A 42 18.01 -0.46 -0.60
C ALA A 42 16.79 0.21 -1.21
N ALA A 43 15.74 0.30 -0.41
CA ALA A 43 14.56 1.08 -0.71
C ALA A 43 14.33 2.13 0.38
N THR A 44 14.01 3.35 0.00
CA THR A 44 13.60 4.43 0.90
C THR A 44 12.14 4.72 0.66
N LEU A 45 11.32 4.58 1.69
CA LEU A 45 9.90 4.85 1.68
C LEU A 45 9.62 6.11 2.49
N ARG A 46 8.85 7.04 1.95
CA ARG A 46 8.46 8.27 2.63
C ARG A 46 6.98 8.51 2.51
N TYR A 47 6.36 8.88 3.61
CA TYR A 47 4.98 9.33 3.68
C TYR A 47 4.92 10.70 4.35
N THR A 48 4.23 11.64 3.73
CA THR A 48 3.99 12.99 4.25
C THR A 48 2.50 13.30 4.17
N PRO A 49 1.81 13.57 5.30
CA PRO A 49 0.45 14.10 5.26
C PRO A 49 0.45 15.53 4.72
N VAL A 50 -0.59 15.90 4.00
CA VAL A 50 -0.78 17.24 3.42
C VAL A 50 -2.15 17.75 3.85
N GLU A 51 -2.22 18.83 4.62
CA GLU A 51 -3.51 19.31 5.12
C GLU A 51 -4.48 19.73 3.99
N PRO A 52 -5.80 19.54 4.14
CA PRO A 52 -6.49 18.98 5.31
C PRO A 52 -6.59 17.44 5.35
N ASN A 53 -6.49 16.76 4.22
CA ASN A 53 -6.61 15.29 4.12
C ASN A 53 -5.85 14.71 2.92
N GLY A 54 -4.88 15.45 2.40
CA GLY A 54 -3.99 15.02 1.34
C GLY A 54 -2.85 14.15 1.86
N TYR A 55 -2.16 13.49 0.93
CA TYR A 55 -0.92 12.77 1.22
C TYR A 55 0.06 12.87 0.06
N ARG A 56 1.33 12.69 0.38
CA ARG A 56 2.38 12.38 -0.58
C ARG A 56 3.13 11.14 -0.10
N TYR A 57 3.19 10.15 -0.97
CA TYR A 57 3.88 8.90 -0.71
C TYR A 57 4.92 8.63 -1.78
N SER A 58 6.11 8.17 -1.41
CA SER A 58 7.15 7.86 -2.37
C SER A 58 7.99 6.67 -1.98
N LEU A 59 8.35 5.86 -2.97
CA LEU A 59 9.23 4.71 -2.85
C LEU A 59 10.40 4.88 -3.80
N TYR A 60 11.61 4.81 -3.26
CA TYR A 60 12.84 4.92 -4.04
C TYR A 60 13.71 3.69 -3.86
N THR A 61 13.85 2.88 -4.90
CA THR A 61 14.63 1.64 -4.89
C THR A 61 15.85 1.74 -5.78
N ARG A 62 17.03 1.36 -5.27
CA ARG A 62 18.29 1.36 -6.03
C ARG A 62 19.28 0.31 -5.51
N ALA A 63 20.20 -0.11 -6.37
CA ALA A 63 21.38 -0.87 -5.95
C ALA A 63 22.28 -0.03 -5.02
N ARG A 64 23.04 -0.69 -4.14
CA ARG A 64 23.99 -0.05 -3.19
C ARG A 64 25.29 -0.84 -3.08
N GLY A 65 26.40 -0.15 -2.81
CA GLY A 65 27.72 -0.78 -2.63
C GLY A 65 28.26 -1.38 -3.93
N ILE A 66 29.00 -2.51 -3.80
CA ILE A 66 29.63 -3.20 -4.94
C ILE A 66 28.62 -3.68 -6.00
N THR A 67 27.35 -3.88 -5.63
CA THR A 67 26.33 -4.34 -6.59
C THR A 67 26.01 -3.27 -7.65
N ARG A 68 26.31 -1.99 -7.39
CA ARG A 68 26.17 -0.91 -8.38
C ARG A 68 27.11 -1.07 -9.58
N LEU A 69 28.18 -1.88 -9.46
CA LEU A 69 29.06 -2.16 -10.60
C LEU A 69 28.39 -3.06 -11.65
N PHE A 70 27.34 -3.79 -11.26
CA PHE A 70 26.67 -4.78 -12.11
C PHE A 70 25.15 -4.56 -12.22
N ILE A 71 24.55 -3.77 -11.33
CA ILE A 71 23.12 -3.43 -11.30
C ILE A 71 22.98 -1.92 -11.25
N ASN A 72 22.53 -1.34 -12.36
CA ASN A 72 22.29 0.10 -12.48
C ASN A 72 20.81 0.47 -12.35
N THR A 73 19.93 -0.51 -12.11
CA THR A 73 18.49 -0.28 -12.01
C THR A 73 18.16 0.65 -10.85
N GLU A 74 17.40 1.69 -11.16
CA GLU A 74 16.83 2.65 -10.23
C GLU A 74 15.34 2.78 -10.50
N ILE A 75 14.51 2.79 -9.45
CA ILE A 75 13.05 2.92 -9.55
C ILE A 75 12.60 3.99 -8.56
N ARG A 76 11.83 4.95 -9.05
CA ARG A 76 11.13 5.96 -8.24
C ARG A 76 9.65 5.86 -8.50
N GLU A 77 8.89 5.73 -7.43
CA GLU A 77 7.43 5.76 -7.43
C GLU A 77 6.96 6.88 -6.51
N ILE A 78 5.97 7.66 -6.97
CA ILE A 78 5.34 8.72 -6.18
C ILE A 78 3.84 8.60 -6.38
N SER A 79 3.07 8.65 -5.30
CA SER A 79 1.62 8.82 -5.32
C SER A 79 1.25 10.04 -4.49
N GLN A 80 0.26 10.79 -4.98
CA GLN A 80 -0.34 11.94 -4.31
C GLN A 80 -1.85 11.86 -4.47
N GLY A 81 -2.56 12.30 -3.46
CA GLY A 81 -4.00 12.34 -3.49
C GLY A 81 -4.57 12.66 -2.13
N ARG A 82 -5.76 12.12 -1.85
CA ARG A 82 -6.51 12.37 -0.62
C ARG A 82 -6.75 11.10 0.17
N ILE A 83 -7.10 11.25 1.43
CA ILE A 83 -7.55 10.19 2.32
C ILE A 83 -9.00 10.51 2.66
N GLU A 84 -9.86 9.54 2.41
CA GLU A 84 -11.30 9.60 2.71
C GLU A 84 -11.67 8.39 3.60
N ASP A 85 -12.92 8.31 4.05
CA ASP A 85 -13.39 7.23 4.94
C ASP A 85 -13.13 5.81 4.41
N GLY A 86 -13.05 5.65 3.08
CA GLY A 86 -12.73 4.39 2.40
C GLY A 86 -11.25 4.17 2.11
N GLY A 87 -10.35 4.97 2.69
CA GLY A 87 -8.91 4.88 2.52
C GLY A 87 -8.34 5.83 1.47
N PHE A 88 -7.25 5.40 0.83
CA PHE A 88 -6.43 6.25 -0.03
C PHE A 88 -7.08 6.45 -1.39
N LYS A 89 -7.11 7.72 -1.82
CA LYS A 89 -7.69 8.21 -3.07
C LYS A 89 -6.61 8.90 -3.89
N PRO A 90 -5.83 8.16 -4.70
CA PRO A 90 -4.84 8.78 -5.58
C PRO A 90 -5.50 9.73 -6.57
N GLU A 91 -4.80 10.83 -6.84
CA GLU A 91 -5.10 11.83 -7.86
C GLU A 91 -3.98 11.85 -8.91
N TYR A 92 -2.75 11.59 -8.46
CA TYR A 92 -1.57 11.52 -9.31
C TYR A 92 -0.65 10.38 -8.87
N TYR A 93 -0.11 9.65 -9.85
CA TYR A 93 0.95 8.67 -9.62
C TYR A 93 2.03 8.77 -10.70
N ARG A 94 3.29 8.60 -10.33
CA ARG A 94 4.43 8.56 -11.25
C ARG A 94 5.32 7.36 -10.99
N TYR A 95 5.66 6.67 -12.06
CA TYR A 95 6.69 5.64 -12.12
C TYR A 95 7.85 6.12 -12.99
N ASP A 96 9.08 6.02 -12.49
CA ASP A 96 10.31 6.31 -13.25
C ASP A 96 11.32 5.19 -12.99
N ARG A 97 11.60 4.38 -14.01
CA ARG A 97 12.63 3.34 -13.99
C ARG A 97 13.77 3.70 -14.93
N LYS A 98 15.00 3.53 -14.45
CA LYS A 98 16.24 3.79 -15.21
C LYS A 98 17.21 2.62 -15.06
N GLY A 99 18.19 2.57 -15.96
CA GLY A 99 19.40 1.73 -15.82
C GLY A 99 19.28 0.29 -16.31
N ASP A 100 18.18 -0.10 -16.96
CA ASP A 100 18.04 -1.38 -17.65
C ASP A 100 17.10 -1.29 -18.87
N SER A 101 16.92 -2.41 -19.58
CA SER A 101 16.08 -2.49 -20.80
C SER A 101 14.59 -2.25 -20.56
N ARG A 102 14.14 -2.17 -19.29
CA ARG A 102 12.76 -1.84 -18.92
C ARG A 102 12.63 -0.37 -18.50
N ALA A 103 13.66 0.45 -18.71
CA ALA A 103 13.63 1.87 -18.41
C ALA A 103 12.43 2.55 -19.10
N GLY A 104 11.81 3.46 -18.39
CA GLY A 104 10.58 4.11 -18.84
C GLY A 104 9.94 4.93 -17.74
N VAL A 105 9.11 5.88 -18.17
CA VAL A 105 8.33 6.74 -17.29
C VAL A 105 6.86 6.53 -17.59
N SER A 106 6.02 6.57 -16.56
CA SER A 106 4.57 6.55 -16.68
C SER A 106 4.00 7.49 -15.63
N GLU A 107 3.05 8.34 -16.01
CA GLU A 107 2.26 9.12 -15.05
C GLU A 107 0.79 8.74 -15.21
N LEU A 108 0.07 8.70 -14.10
CA LEU A 108 -1.36 8.42 -14.06
C LEU A 108 -2.06 9.61 -13.41
N PHE A 109 -3.12 10.09 -14.05
CA PHE A 109 -3.98 11.15 -13.54
C PHE A 109 -5.39 10.58 -13.35
N PHE A 110 -5.86 10.59 -12.11
CA PHE A 110 -7.16 10.01 -11.75
C PHE A 110 -8.22 11.12 -11.74
N ASP A 111 -9.19 11.03 -12.65
CA ASP A 111 -10.35 11.91 -12.70
C ASP A 111 -11.56 11.21 -12.07
N ARG A 112 -11.93 11.68 -10.89
CA ARG A 112 -13.06 11.16 -10.10
C ARG A 112 -14.42 11.63 -10.60
N TYR A 113 -14.48 12.71 -11.36
CA TYR A 113 -15.73 13.19 -11.94
C TYR A 113 -16.11 12.34 -13.14
N SER A 114 -15.16 12.10 -14.04
CA SER A 114 -15.39 11.25 -15.21
C SER A 114 -15.21 9.75 -14.94
N MET A 115 -14.72 9.38 -13.75
CA MET A 115 -14.42 8.00 -13.35
C MET A 115 -13.41 7.33 -14.29
N THR A 116 -12.37 8.08 -14.66
CA THR A 116 -11.33 7.58 -15.56
C THR A 116 -9.93 7.88 -15.05
N VAL A 117 -8.95 7.11 -15.51
CA VAL A 117 -7.53 7.41 -15.33
C VAL A 117 -6.86 7.50 -16.68
N THR A 118 -6.02 8.51 -16.85
CA THR A 118 -5.23 8.74 -18.06
C THR A 118 -3.75 8.56 -17.79
N ASN A 119 -3.03 8.10 -18.79
CA ASN A 119 -1.58 8.18 -18.84
C ASN A 119 -1.17 9.15 -19.93
N ASP A 120 -0.38 10.16 -19.54
CA ASP A 120 0.02 11.28 -20.40
C ASP A 120 1.54 11.34 -20.63
N VAL A 121 2.27 10.24 -20.36
CA VAL A 121 3.72 10.18 -20.57
C VAL A 121 4.08 9.31 -21.78
N ALA A 122 4.79 9.94 -22.73
CA ALA A 122 5.38 9.37 -23.94
C ALA A 122 4.36 8.89 -25.01
N ASP A 123 4.87 8.32 -26.11
CA ASP A 123 4.20 7.99 -27.39
C ASP A 123 2.95 7.07 -27.31
N TRP A 124 2.49 6.71 -26.12
CA TRP A 124 1.41 5.74 -25.89
C TRP A 124 0.40 6.24 -24.84
N PRO A 125 -0.26 7.38 -25.08
CA PRO A 125 -1.31 7.84 -24.18
C PRO A 125 -2.44 6.80 -24.16
N TRP A 126 -2.99 6.58 -22.99
CA TRP A 126 -4.15 5.71 -22.83
C TRP A 126 -5.07 6.25 -21.76
N LYS A 127 -6.33 5.85 -21.86
CA LYS A 127 -7.40 6.17 -20.92
C LYS A 127 -8.14 4.88 -20.61
N MET A 128 -8.50 4.69 -19.34
CA MET A 128 -9.36 3.59 -18.94
C MET A 128 -10.33 4.01 -17.86
N ASP A 129 -11.47 3.32 -17.80
CA ASP A 129 -12.46 3.48 -16.75
C ASP A 129 -11.92 2.92 -15.42
N ILE A 130 -12.28 3.58 -14.33
CA ILE A 130 -11.92 3.20 -12.96
C ILE A 130 -13.16 3.15 -12.07
N THR A 131 -13.02 2.52 -10.92
CA THR A 131 -14.01 2.59 -9.84
C THR A 131 -13.57 3.60 -8.77
N ASN A 132 -14.47 4.00 -7.89
CA ASN A 132 -14.18 5.04 -6.88
C ASN A 132 -13.05 4.66 -5.91
N ASN A 133 -12.82 3.35 -5.75
CA ASN A 133 -11.79 2.78 -4.87
C ASN A 133 -10.57 2.27 -5.65
N THR A 134 -10.41 2.71 -6.91
CA THR A 134 -9.21 2.39 -7.67
C THR A 134 -8.04 3.19 -7.13
N ILE A 135 -6.93 2.49 -6.90
CA ILE A 135 -5.66 3.07 -6.43
C ILE A 135 -4.54 2.75 -7.41
N ASP A 136 -3.42 3.48 -7.31
CA ASP A 136 -2.19 3.11 -7.99
C ASP A 136 -1.45 1.98 -7.23
N ARG A 137 -0.45 1.40 -7.88
CA ARG A 137 0.27 0.24 -7.34
C ARG A 137 1.10 0.54 -6.08
N VAL A 138 1.63 1.76 -5.93
CA VAL A 138 2.52 2.07 -4.79
C VAL A 138 1.69 2.37 -3.56
N THR A 139 0.47 2.87 -3.71
CA THR A 139 -0.49 3.09 -2.61
C THR A 139 -0.98 1.81 -1.94
N GLY A 140 -0.87 0.64 -2.59
CA GLY A 140 -1.38 -0.64 -2.07
C GLY A 140 -0.99 -0.97 -0.62
N PRO A 141 0.29 -0.95 -0.23
CA PRO A 141 0.70 -1.14 1.17
C PRO A 141 0.09 -0.15 2.15
N LEU A 142 -0.14 1.11 1.77
CA LEU A 142 -0.83 2.08 2.62
C LEU A 142 -2.31 1.71 2.80
N GLN A 143 -2.98 1.23 1.75
CA GLN A 143 -4.34 0.72 1.86
C GLN A 143 -4.41 -0.50 2.80
N VAL A 144 -3.42 -1.40 2.73
CA VAL A 144 -3.32 -2.52 3.69
C VAL A 144 -3.16 -2.01 5.12
N MET A 145 -2.33 -0.99 5.36
CA MET A 145 -2.20 -0.38 6.69
C MET A 145 -3.53 0.21 7.17
N HIS A 146 -4.23 0.95 6.30
CA HIS A 146 -5.53 1.53 6.60
C HIS A 146 -6.56 0.46 6.96
N ASP A 147 -6.67 -0.59 6.15
CA ASP A 147 -7.64 -1.66 6.37
C ASP A 147 -7.32 -2.47 7.63
N LEU A 148 -6.04 -2.77 7.89
CA LEU A 148 -5.64 -3.46 9.12
C LEU A 148 -5.94 -2.67 10.38
N HIS A 149 -5.92 -1.33 10.30
CA HIS A 149 -6.27 -0.45 11.41
C HIS A 149 -7.78 -0.39 11.67
N HIS A 150 -8.60 -0.45 10.62
CA HIS A 150 -10.06 -0.25 10.72
C HIS A 150 -10.89 -1.53 10.69
N ARG A 151 -10.27 -2.67 10.40
CA ARG A 151 -10.97 -3.94 10.26
C ARG A 151 -11.65 -4.38 11.55
N GLN A 152 -12.75 -5.10 11.41
CA GLN A 152 -13.39 -5.79 12.51
C GLN A 152 -12.77 -7.18 12.74
N ALA A 153 -12.95 -7.72 13.93
CA ALA A 153 -12.56 -9.10 14.22
C ALA A 153 -13.36 -10.05 13.31
N GLY A 154 -12.67 -10.69 12.34
CA GLY A 154 -13.27 -11.58 11.34
C GLY A 154 -12.99 -11.14 9.90
N ASP A 155 -12.70 -9.86 9.69
CA ASP A 155 -12.29 -9.34 8.39
C ASP A 155 -10.86 -9.83 8.08
N THR A 156 -10.80 -10.77 7.16
CA THR A 156 -9.56 -11.49 6.77
C THR A 156 -9.23 -11.36 5.30
N GLN A 157 -10.11 -10.73 4.50
CA GLN A 157 -9.94 -10.58 3.06
C GLN A 157 -10.33 -9.17 2.61
N PHE A 158 -9.54 -8.61 1.68
CA PHE A 158 -9.80 -7.32 1.03
C PHE A 158 -9.52 -7.45 -0.47
N SER A 159 -10.21 -6.64 -1.28
CA SER A 159 -10.02 -6.63 -2.74
C SER A 159 -9.80 -5.21 -3.24
N TYR A 160 -8.70 -4.98 -3.95
CA TYR A 160 -8.31 -3.66 -4.44
C TYR A 160 -8.30 -3.60 -5.96
N LYS A 161 -8.87 -2.52 -6.51
CA LYS A 161 -8.76 -2.20 -7.95
C LYS A 161 -7.51 -1.36 -8.16
N ILE A 162 -6.63 -1.83 -9.03
CA ILE A 162 -5.32 -1.21 -9.25
C ILE A 162 -5.21 -0.73 -10.68
N ALA A 163 -4.99 0.57 -10.84
CA ALA A 163 -4.64 1.15 -12.13
C ALA A 163 -3.15 0.92 -12.41
N ASP A 164 -2.84 0.02 -13.36
CA ASP A 164 -1.45 -0.29 -13.68
C ASP A 164 -1.27 -0.80 -15.12
N GLY A 165 -0.44 -0.10 -15.90
CA GLY A 165 -0.04 -0.53 -17.25
C GLY A 165 -1.20 -0.60 -18.25
N GLY A 166 -2.12 0.37 -18.22
CA GLY A 166 -3.29 0.42 -19.10
C GLY A 166 -4.36 -0.63 -18.80
N ARG A 167 -4.32 -1.23 -17.60
CA ARG A 167 -5.28 -2.22 -17.15
C ARG A 167 -5.77 -1.93 -15.74
N LEU A 168 -7.04 -2.19 -15.51
CA LEU A 168 -7.62 -2.24 -14.18
C LEU A 168 -7.45 -3.65 -13.61
N LYS A 169 -6.42 -3.83 -12.79
CA LYS A 169 -6.11 -5.11 -12.15
C LYS A 169 -6.91 -5.26 -10.86
N THR A 170 -7.03 -6.50 -10.38
CA THR A 170 -7.57 -6.78 -9.04
C THR A 170 -6.48 -7.43 -8.20
N TRP A 171 -6.23 -6.88 -7.03
CA TRP A 171 -5.39 -7.48 -6.00
C TRP A 171 -6.28 -8.04 -4.90
N GLU A 172 -6.18 -9.35 -4.67
CA GLU A 172 -6.82 -9.99 -3.53
C GLU A 172 -5.83 -10.05 -2.38
N VAL A 173 -6.27 -9.61 -1.22
CA VAL A 173 -5.47 -9.52 0.00
C VAL A 173 -6.08 -10.44 1.04
N THR A 174 -5.24 -11.29 1.64
CA THR A 174 -5.66 -12.26 2.66
C THR A 174 -4.74 -12.16 3.87
N ILE A 175 -5.33 -12.12 5.05
CA ILE A 175 -4.61 -12.21 6.33
C ILE A 175 -4.34 -13.68 6.62
N GLU A 176 -3.07 -14.03 6.79
CA GLU A 176 -2.61 -15.43 6.90
C GLU A 176 -2.29 -15.85 8.33
N GLY A 177 -2.21 -14.90 9.27
CA GLY A 177 -1.94 -15.16 10.68
C GLY A 177 -0.93 -14.18 11.26
N THR A 178 -0.42 -14.51 12.44
CA THR A 178 0.59 -13.71 13.15
C THR A 178 1.92 -14.46 13.23
N GLU A 179 3.03 -13.75 13.05
CA GLU A 179 4.37 -14.31 13.28
C GLU A 179 5.37 -13.22 13.71
N THR A 180 6.38 -13.62 14.49
CA THR A 180 7.46 -12.74 14.91
C THR A 180 8.50 -12.63 13.80
N VAL A 181 8.88 -11.39 13.44
CA VAL A 181 9.89 -11.12 12.40
C VAL A 181 11.10 -10.41 12.99
N GLN A 182 12.28 -10.97 12.76
CA GLN A 182 13.55 -10.31 13.07
C GLN A 182 13.95 -9.34 11.97
N THR A 183 14.26 -8.10 12.36
CA THR A 183 14.84 -7.06 11.52
C THR A 183 16.14 -6.52 12.13
N PRO A 184 16.97 -5.79 11.38
CA PRO A 184 18.05 -4.98 11.95
C PRO A 184 17.64 -4.03 13.08
N MET A 185 16.38 -3.60 13.14
CA MET A 185 15.87 -2.71 14.19
C MET A 185 15.39 -3.45 15.45
N GLY A 186 15.30 -4.78 15.40
CA GLY A 186 14.75 -5.60 16.48
C GLY A 186 13.72 -6.62 15.99
N GLN A 187 13.04 -7.24 16.95
CA GLN A 187 11.97 -8.20 16.71
C GLN A 187 10.61 -7.50 16.78
N TYR A 188 9.71 -7.85 15.88
CA TYR A 188 8.34 -7.35 15.86
C TYR A 188 7.36 -8.51 15.78
N GLU A 189 6.31 -8.47 16.59
CA GLU A 189 5.09 -9.23 16.32
C GLU A 189 4.43 -8.63 15.08
N THR A 190 4.02 -9.48 14.13
CA THR A 190 3.47 -9.01 12.86
C THR A 190 2.23 -9.80 12.47
N ILE A 191 1.36 -9.15 11.69
CA ILE A 191 0.31 -9.79 10.92
C ILE A 191 0.87 -10.05 9.52
N ARG A 192 0.90 -11.32 9.11
CA ARG A 192 1.28 -11.72 7.76
C ARG A 192 0.08 -11.55 6.83
N VAL A 193 0.27 -10.80 5.75
CA VAL A 193 -0.72 -10.52 4.72
C VAL A 193 -0.19 -10.98 3.37
N ARG A 194 -0.96 -11.79 2.63
CA ARG A 194 -0.67 -12.15 1.24
C ARG A 194 -1.51 -11.31 0.30
N ARG A 195 -0.86 -10.69 -0.68
CA ARG A 195 -1.47 -9.95 -1.78
C ARG A 195 -1.20 -10.67 -3.10
N GLN A 196 -2.24 -11.16 -3.75
CA GLN A 196 -2.16 -11.84 -5.04
C GLN A 196 -2.74 -10.95 -6.15
N ASP A 197 -1.97 -10.77 -7.23
CA ASP A 197 -2.46 -10.14 -8.45
C ASP A 197 -3.22 -11.18 -9.29
N THR A 198 -4.53 -11.04 -9.42
CA THR A 198 -5.38 -12.05 -10.08
C THR A 198 -5.15 -12.17 -11.58
N THR A 199 -4.48 -11.18 -12.20
CA THR A 199 -4.18 -11.18 -13.63
C THR A 199 -2.88 -11.93 -13.94
N THR A 200 -1.90 -11.83 -13.04
CA THR A 200 -0.55 -12.38 -13.27
C THR A 200 -0.19 -13.56 -12.37
N GLY A 201 -0.97 -13.80 -11.31
CA GLY A 201 -0.64 -14.78 -10.26
C GLY A 201 0.52 -14.34 -9.36
N ARG A 202 1.08 -13.14 -9.55
CA ARG A 202 2.22 -12.65 -8.77
C ARG A 202 1.79 -12.37 -7.33
N GLU A 203 2.53 -12.92 -6.39
CA GLU A 203 2.25 -12.79 -4.97
C GLU A 203 3.22 -11.84 -4.28
N THR A 204 2.74 -11.17 -3.24
CA THR A 204 3.58 -10.43 -2.30
C THR A 204 3.08 -10.67 -0.90
N HIS A 205 3.98 -11.14 -0.03
CA HIS A 205 3.70 -11.25 1.40
C HIS A 205 4.24 -10.01 2.09
N LEU A 206 3.44 -9.44 2.99
CA LEU A 206 3.76 -8.31 3.83
C LEU A 206 3.67 -8.77 5.29
N TRP A 207 4.63 -8.37 6.11
CA TRP A 207 4.61 -8.58 7.55
C TRP A 207 4.39 -7.23 8.22
N ALA A 208 3.12 -6.93 8.50
CA ALA A 208 2.68 -5.65 9.06
C ALA A 208 2.80 -5.67 10.59
N ALA A 209 3.60 -4.78 11.17
CA ALA A 209 3.79 -4.72 12.63
C ALA A 209 2.72 -3.81 13.26
N PRO A 210 1.80 -4.32 14.11
CA PRO A 210 0.79 -3.49 14.77
C PRO A 210 1.43 -2.34 15.57
N ALA A 211 2.52 -2.63 16.29
CA ALA A 211 3.29 -1.64 17.04
C ALA A 211 3.74 -0.43 16.19
N LEU A 212 3.91 -0.60 14.87
CA LEU A 212 4.34 0.46 13.94
C LEU A 212 3.20 0.92 13.03
N ARG A 213 1.97 1.02 13.56
CA ARG A 213 0.75 1.38 12.80
C ARG A 213 0.56 0.50 11.55
N TYR A 214 0.85 -0.79 11.69
CA TYR A 214 0.79 -1.79 10.62
C TYR A 214 1.77 -1.57 9.46
N LEU A 215 2.80 -0.73 9.61
CA LEU A 215 3.88 -0.62 8.63
C LEU A 215 4.50 -2.02 8.39
N ALA A 216 4.69 -2.38 7.12
CA ALA A 216 5.34 -3.63 6.76
C ALA A 216 6.82 -3.59 7.16
N VAL A 217 7.23 -4.39 8.15
CA VAL A 217 8.64 -4.52 8.58
C VAL A 217 9.42 -5.48 7.68
N GLN A 218 8.72 -6.33 6.94
CA GLN A 218 9.26 -7.17 5.87
C GLN A 218 8.26 -7.25 4.72
N ALA A 219 8.77 -7.37 3.50
CA ALA A 219 7.98 -7.72 2.33
C ALA A 219 8.73 -8.74 1.46
N GLU A 220 8.02 -9.68 0.85
CA GLU A 220 8.58 -10.64 -0.10
C GLU A 220 7.74 -10.72 -1.36
N GLN A 221 8.39 -10.61 -2.52
CA GLN A 221 7.73 -10.81 -3.80
C GLN A 221 8.04 -12.19 -4.35
N TRP A 222 7.01 -12.90 -4.78
CA TRP A 222 7.06 -14.26 -5.29
C TRP A 222 6.48 -14.34 -6.70
N ASP A 223 7.07 -15.21 -7.51
CA ASP A 223 6.67 -15.51 -8.88
C ASP A 223 6.56 -17.04 -8.96
N ALA A 224 5.33 -17.54 -8.89
CA ALA A 224 5.04 -18.93 -8.47
C ALA A 224 5.85 -19.30 -7.21
N ASP A 225 6.64 -20.37 -7.26
CA ASP A 225 7.42 -20.86 -6.12
C ASP A 225 8.77 -20.16 -5.94
N THR A 226 9.09 -19.16 -6.77
CA THR A 226 10.39 -18.47 -6.72
C THR A 226 10.29 -17.11 -6.06
N ARG A 227 10.90 -16.97 -4.88
CA ARG A 227 11.10 -15.66 -4.24
C ARG A 227 12.03 -14.79 -5.06
N ARG A 228 11.51 -13.67 -5.56
CA ARG A 228 12.25 -12.70 -6.37
C ARG A 228 13.08 -11.76 -5.52
N PHE A 229 12.46 -11.16 -4.52
CA PHE A 229 13.07 -10.16 -3.66
C PHE A 229 12.49 -10.24 -2.25
N ARG A 230 13.29 -9.85 -1.25
CA ARG A 230 12.88 -9.62 0.13
C ARG A 230 13.31 -8.21 0.54
N LEU A 231 12.41 -7.42 1.08
CA LEU A 231 12.69 -6.14 1.72
C LEU A 231 12.61 -6.35 3.23
N VAL A 232 13.60 -5.84 3.98
CA VAL A 232 13.61 -5.92 5.45
C VAL A 232 13.89 -4.53 6.01
N LEU A 233 13.03 -4.05 6.91
CA LEU A 233 13.15 -2.76 7.56
C LEU A 233 14.49 -2.67 8.28
N SER A 234 15.20 -1.55 8.10
CA SER A 234 16.55 -1.35 8.64
C SER A 234 16.71 -0.04 9.38
N ASP A 235 15.85 0.93 9.12
CA ASP A 235 15.79 2.19 9.83
C ASP A 235 14.37 2.76 9.68
N LEU A 236 13.90 3.50 10.68
CA LEU A 236 12.58 4.13 10.70
C LEU A 236 12.64 5.43 11.50
N THR A 237 12.08 6.49 10.94
CA THR A 237 11.92 7.79 11.59
C THR A 237 10.49 8.28 11.43
N GLY A 238 9.97 9.02 12.42
CA GLY A 238 8.61 9.60 12.40
C GLY A 238 7.48 8.65 12.83
N LEU A 239 7.69 7.33 12.76
CA LEU A 239 6.83 6.33 13.39
C LEU A 239 7.53 5.73 14.62
N THR A 240 6.97 5.94 15.79
CA THR A 240 7.38 5.26 17.03
C THR A 240 6.47 4.08 17.32
N ALA A 241 6.99 3.09 18.04
CA ALA A 241 6.14 2.06 18.62
C ALA A 241 5.12 2.74 19.55
N GLU A 242 3.84 2.40 19.45
CA GLU A 242 2.89 2.78 20.50
C GLU A 242 3.31 2.06 21.79
N GLU A 243 3.54 2.82 22.86
CA GLU A 243 3.65 2.24 24.21
C GLU A 243 2.25 1.74 24.58
N GLU A 244 2.12 0.43 24.82
CA GLU A 244 0.88 -0.21 25.29
C GLU A 244 0.43 0.31 26.67
#